data_AF-A0A1Z1XBI8-F1
#
_entry.id   AF-A0A1Z1XBI8-F1
#
_cell.length_a   1.000
_cell.length_b   1.000
_cell.length_c   1.000
_cell.angle_alpha   90.00
_cell.angle_beta   90.00
_cell.angle_gamma   90.00
#
_symmetry.space_group_name_H-M   'P 1'
#
loop_
_entity.id
_entity.type
_entity.pdbx_description
1 polymer ?
#
loop_
_entity_poly.entity_id
_entity_poly.type
_entity_poly.pdbx_seq_one_letter_code
_entity_poly.pdbx_strand_id
1 'polypeptide(L)'
;MFIKNRPISPHLIIYQPQKSSMLSIGLRISGILLIFILLVLYSIIPYLFVHFFYLINLLNNYNCYTHFITSILFYLYFYLLFHSIKGFWSFYNYY
;
A
#
# COMPACT_ATOMS: atom_id res chain seq x y z
N MET A 1 21.01 -7.18 -40.25
CA MET A 1 21.11 -6.43 -38.97
C MET A 1 21.28 -7.46 -37.86
N PHE A 2 22.51 -7.68 -37.38
CA PHE A 2 22.78 -8.70 -36.35
C PHE A 2 22.28 -8.18 -35.00
N ILE A 3 21.20 -8.77 -34.49
CA ILE A 3 20.77 -8.60 -33.10
C ILE A 3 21.86 -9.23 -32.24
N LYS A 4 22.61 -8.41 -31.50
CA LYS A 4 23.63 -8.88 -30.55
C LYS A 4 22.92 -9.66 -29.44
N ASN A 5 23.10 -10.99 -29.40
CA ASN A 5 22.70 -11.87 -28.30
C ASN A 5 23.57 -11.68 -27.04
N ARG A 6 23.78 -10.44 -26.61
CA ARG A 6 24.51 -10.18 -25.36
C ARG A 6 23.57 -10.37 -24.19
N PRO A 7 23.90 -11.25 -23.22
CA PRO A 7 23.08 -11.43 -22.05
C PRO A 7 23.11 -10.17 -21.17
N ILE A 8 21.99 -9.89 -20.51
CA ILE A 8 21.89 -8.86 -19.47
C ILE A 8 22.45 -9.49 -18.18
N SER A 9 23.37 -8.79 -17.52
CA SER A 9 23.90 -9.27 -16.24
C SER A 9 22.79 -9.30 -15.17
N PRO A 10 22.85 -10.26 -14.23
CA PRO A 10 21.87 -10.33 -13.16
C PRO A 10 22.07 -9.13 -12.23
N HIS A 11 21.04 -8.31 -12.04
CA HIS A 11 21.13 -7.07 -11.27
C HIS A 11 20.43 -7.23 -9.92
N LEU A 12 19.09 -7.28 -9.87
CA LEU A 12 18.33 -7.37 -8.61
C LEU A 12 18.70 -8.58 -7.75
N ILE A 13 19.16 -9.67 -8.37
CA ILE A 13 19.48 -10.93 -7.68
C ILE A 13 20.85 -10.87 -6.99
N ILE A 14 21.80 -10.07 -7.50
CA ILE A 14 23.18 -10.04 -7.01
C ILE A 14 23.43 -8.85 -6.08
N TYR A 15 22.68 -7.74 -6.26
CA TYR A 15 22.82 -6.59 -5.38
C TYR A 15 22.33 -6.89 -3.96
N GLN A 16 23.18 -6.61 -2.98
CA GLN A 16 22.80 -6.66 -1.57
C GLN A 16 21.69 -5.63 -1.29
N PRO A 17 20.62 -6.00 -0.55
CA PRO A 17 19.55 -5.08 -0.23
C PRO A 17 20.05 -3.95 0.67
N GLN A 18 20.18 -2.75 0.10
CA GLN A 18 20.55 -1.53 0.82
C GLN A 18 19.30 -0.83 1.36
N LYS A 19 19.38 -0.24 2.56
CA LYS A 19 18.25 0.47 3.18
C LYS A 19 17.64 1.55 2.28
N SER A 20 18.46 2.30 1.54
CA SER A 20 18.03 3.32 0.58
C SER A 20 17.19 2.72 -0.55
N SER A 21 17.69 1.66 -1.19
CA SER A 21 17.00 0.97 -2.28
C SER A 21 15.66 0.35 -1.84
N MET A 22 15.65 -0.32 -0.68
CA MET A 22 14.45 -0.94 -0.11
C MET A 22 13.39 0.11 0.26
N LEU A 23 13.80 1.23 0.85
CA LEU A 23 12.88 2.33 1.17
C LEU A 23 12.30 3.00 -0.07
N SER A 24 13.10 3.17 -1.13
CA SER A 24 12.63 3.73 -2.42
C SER A 24 11.58 2.82 -3.07
N ILE A 25 11.82 1.51 -3.09
CA ILE A 25 10.86 0.52 -3.58
C ILE A 25 9.62 0.51 -2.69
N GLY A 26 9.79 0.54 -1.36
CA GLY A 26 8.71 0.59 -0.40
C GLY A 26 7.76 1.78 -0.60
N LEU A 27 8.29 2.97 -0.89
CA LEU A 27 7.48 4.16 -1.17
C LEU A 27 6.61 3.99 -2.43
N ARG A 28 7.14 3.35 -3.47
CA ARG A 28 6.38 3.06 -4.70
C ARG A 28 5.28 2.04 -4.44
N ILE A 29 5.60 0.96 -3.71
CA ILE A 29 4.62 -0.08 -3.36
C ILE A 29 3.50 0.52 -2.49
N SER A 30 3.84 1.31 -1.47
CA SER A 30 2.81 1.93 -0.61
C SER A 30 1.92 2.90 -1.38
N GLY A 31 2.47 3.67 -2.32
CA GLY A 31 1.69 4.55 -3.18
C GLY A 31 0.70 3.79 -4.08
N ILE A 32 1.16 2.71 -4.73
CA ILE A 32 0.30 1.86 -5.58
C ILE A 32 -0.82 1.22 -4.75
N LEU A 33 -0.50 0.69 -3.57
CA LEU A 33 -1.50 0.11 -2.66
C LEU A 33 -2.54 1.15 -2.24
N LEU A 34 -2.12 2.35 -1.82
CA LEU A 34 -3.02 3.42 -1.40
C LEU A 34 -3.98 3.84 -2.54
N ILE A 35 -3.47 3.98 -3.77
CA ILE A 35 -4.30 4.31 -4.94
C ILE A 35 -5.33 3.19 -5.19
N PHE A 36 -4.89 1.93 -5.13
CA PHE A 36 -5.78 0.79 -5.32
C PHE A 36 -6.90 0.75 -4.26
N ILE A 37 -6.54 0.97 -2.99
CA ILE A 37 -7.51 1.04 -1.88
C ILE A 37 -8.51 2.18 -2.12
N LEU A 38 -8.03 3.36 -2.53
CA LEU A 38 -8.90 4.49 -2.82
C LEU A 38 -9.87 4.21 -3.97
N LEU A 39 -9.41 3.54 -5.04
CA LEU A 39 -10.26 3.13 -6.16
C LEU A 39 -11.36 2.16 -5.71
N VAL A 40 -10.99 1.16 -4.91
CA VAL A 40 -11.94 0.18 -4.36
C VAL A 40 -12.95 0.88 -3.45
N LEU A 41 -12.49 1.71 -2.51
CA LEU A 41 -13.37 2.48 -1.64
C LEU A 41 -14.32 3.37 -2.44
N TYR A 42 -13.82 4.09 -3.43
CA TYR A 42 -14.64 4.94 -4.30
C TYR A 42 -15.78 4.15 -4.96
N SER A 43 -15.51 2.93 -5.42
CA SER A 43 -16.54 2.08 -6.04
C SER A 43 -17.59 1.54 -5.05
N ILE A 44 -17.22 1.35 -3.77
CA ILE A 44 -18.08 0.69 -2.75
C ILE A 44 -18.78 1.69 -1.82
N ILE A 45 -18.28 2.94 -1.72
CA ILE A 45 -18.88 4.02 -0.91
C ILE A 45 -20.41 4.18 -1.08
N PRO A 46 -20.99 4.23 -2.29
CA PRO A 46 -22.44 4.41 -2.41
C PRO A 46 -23.23 3.25 -1.80
N TYR A 47 -22.73 2.02 -1.94
CA TYR A 47 -23.34 0.84 -1.33
C TYR A 47 -23.23 0.87 0.20
N LEU A 48 -22.06 1.22 0.72
CA LEU A 48 -21.83 1.37 2.16
C LEU A 48 -22.75 2.43 2.78
N PHE A 49 -23.00 3.53 2.07
CA PHE A 49 -23.84 4.61 2.56
C PHE A 49 -25.31 4.17 2.72
N VAL A 50 -25.84 3.43 1.75
CA VAL A 50 -27.24 2.94 1.77
C VAL A 50 -27.45 1.89 2.87
N HIS A 51 -26.43 1.09 3.19
CA HIS A 51 -26.53 -0.03 4.15
C HIS A 51 -25.74 0.17 5.44
N PHE A 52 -25.41 1.42 5.78
CA PHE A 52 -24.53 1.76 6.91
C PHE A 52 -25.01 1.16 8.24
N PHE A 53 -26.26 1.40 8.62
CA PHE A 53 -26.82 0.90 9.89
C PHE A 53 -26.90 -0.63 9.96
N TYR A 54 -27.19 -1.29 8.83
CA TYR A 54 -27.23 -2.75 8.76
C TYR A 54 -25.83 -3.37 8.97
N LEU A 55 -24.81 -2.80 8.32
CA LEU A 55 -23.43 -3.27 8.44
C LEU A 55 -22.87 -3.09 9.85
N ILE A 56 -23.18 -1.97 10.54
CA ILE A 56 -22.77 -1.75 11.93
C ILE A 56 -23.39 -2.79 12.86
N ASN A 57 -24.69 -3.07 12.71
CA ASN A 57 -25.35 -4.09 13.53
C ASN A 57 -24.76 -5.49 13.27
N LEU A 58 -24.41 -5.79 12.02
CA LEU A 58 -23.76 -7.05 11.67
C LEU A 58 -22.38 -7.14 12.33
N LEU A 59 -21.58 -6.08 12.30
CA LEU A 59 -20.27 -6.02 12.95
C LEU A 59 -20.33 -6.17 14.46
N ASN A 60 -21.29 -5.52 15.11
CA ASN A 60 -21.46 -5.56 16.56
C ASN A 60 -21.91 -6.94 17.06
N ASN A 61 -22.63 -7.71 16.22
CA ASN A 61 -23.07 -9.06 16.57
C ASN A 61 -21.95 -10.10 16.49
N TYR A 62 -20.85 -9.83 15.78
CA TYR A 62 -19.76 -10.78 15.61
C TYR A 62 -18.41 -10.24 16.11
N ASN A 63 -18.12 -10.49 17.40
CA ASN A 63 -16.88 -10.07 18.07
C ASN A 63 -15.57 -10.59 17.41
N CYS A 64 -15.59 -11.69 16.66
CA CYS A 64 -14.38 -12.15 15.96
C CYS A 64 -14.00 -11.25 14.77
N TYR A 65 -14.97 -10.67 14.06
CA TYR A 65 -14.68 -9.82 12.90
C TYR A 65 -14.19 -8.43 13.32
N THR A 66 -14.53 -7.95 14.52
CA THR A 66 -14.07 -6.64 15.02
C THR A 66 -12.56 -6.62 15.24
N HIS A 67 -11.97 -7.68 15.79
CA HIS A 67 -10.51 -7.81 15.93
C HIS A 67 -9.79 -7.92 14.59
N PHE A 68 -10.36 -8.67 13.64
CA PHE A 68 -9.80 -8.79 12.31
C PHE A 68 -9.82 -7.43 11.57
N ILE A 69 -10.94 -6.72 11.61
CA ILE A 69 -11.09 -5.43 10.94
C ILE A 69 -10.20 -4.36 11.58
N THR A 70 -10.10 -4.33 12.91
CA THR A 70 -9.18 -3.39 13.59
C THR A 70 -7.72 -3.64 13.22
N SER A 71 -7.29 -4.90 13.03
CA SER A 71 -5.95 -5.21 12.55
C SER A 71 -5.70 -4.70 11.12
N ILE A 72 -6.67 -4.85 10.22
CA ILE A 72 -6.59 -4.34 8.84
C ILE A 72 -6.48 -2.81 8.84
N LEU A 73 -7.33 -2.14 9.64
CA LEU A 73 -7.30 -0.68 9.77
C LEU A 73 -5.95 -0.18 10.32
N PHE A 74 -5.35 -0.91 11.26
CA PHE A 74 -4.02 -0.60 11.78
C PHE A 74 -2.95 -0.68 10.68
N TYR A 75 -2.94 -1.74 9.87
CA TYR A 75 -1.99 -1.84 8.76
C TYR A 75 -2.20 -0.75 7.71
N LEU A 76 -3.45 -0.45 7.36
CA LEU A 76 -3.78 0.64 6.43
C LEU A 76 -3.25 1.98 6.93
N TYR A 77 -3.49 2.29 8.21
CA TYR A 77 -2.98 3.50 8.84
C TYR A 77 -1.45 3.54 8.85
N PHE A 78 -0.81 2.43 9.17
CA PHE A 78 0.65 2.31 9.12
C PHE A 78 1.21 2.58 7.72
N TYR A 79 0.62 2.01 6.66
CA TYR A 79 1.05 2.26 5.29
C TYR A 79 0.88 3.73 4.88
N LEU A 80 -0.20 4.38 5.31
CA LEU A 80 -0.45 5.79 5.05
C LEU A 80 0.60 6.67 5.73
N LEU A 81 0.90 6.41 7.01
CA LEU A 81 1.96 7.13 7.73
C LEU A 81 3.34 6.90 7.13
N PHE A 82 3.66 5.65 6.76
CA PHE A 82 4.92 5.34 6.10
C PHE A 82 5.07 6.12 4.80
N HIS A 83 4.04 6.13 3.94
CA HIS A 83 4.07 6.83 2.67
C HIS A 83 4.18 8.35 2.85
N SER A 84 3.44 8.94 3.79
CA SER A 84 3.48 10.39 4.03
C SER A 84 4.83 10.86 4.56
N ILE A 85 5.40 10.18 5.56
CA ILE A 85 6.70 10.54 6.15
C ILE A 85 7.83 10.35 5.14
N LYS A 86 7.83 9.23 4.40
CA LYS A 86 8.88 8.97 3.39
C LYS A 86 8.73 9.84 2.16
N GLY A 87 7.52 10.15 1.74
CA GLY A 87 7.24 11.13 0.69
C GLY A 87 7.78 12.50 1.07
N PHE A 88 7.49 12.97 2.30
CA PHE A 88 8.01 14.23 2.82
C PHE A 88 9.55 14.25 2.89
N TRP A 89 10.17 13.21 3.45
CA TRP A 89 11.63 13.10 3.50
C TRP A 89 12.27 13.08 2.11
N SER A 90 11.64 12.38 1.15
CA SER A 90 12.12 12.37 -0.23
C SER A 90 12.04 13.76 -0.84
N PHE A 91 10.94 14.49 -0.65
CA PHE A 91 10.77 15.86 -1.13
C PHE A 91 11.81 16.81 -0.55
N TYR A 92 12.05 16.73 0.77
CA TYR A 92 13.05 17.56 1.44
C TYR A 92 14.46 17.38 0.86
N ASN A 93 14.87 16.15 0.53
CA ASN A 93 16.21 15.91 -0.01
C ASN A 93 16.39 16.34 -1.48
N TYR A 94 15.32 16.72 -2.18
CA TYR A 94 15.40 17.22 -3.56
C TYR A 94 15.61 18.74 -3.63
N TYR A 95 15.46 19.45 -2.51
CA TYR A 95 15.72 20.90 -2.37
C TYR A 95 16.92 21.15 -1.46
#